data_AF-C4V346-F1
#
_entry.id   AF-C4V346-F1
#
_cell.length_a   1.000
_cell.length_b   1.000
_cell.length_c   1.000
_cell.angle_alpha   90.00
_cell.angle_beta   90.00
_cell.angle_gamma   90.00
#
_symmetry.space_group_name_H-M   'P 1'
#
loop_
_entity.id
_entity.type
_entity.pdbx_description
1 polymer ?
#
loop_
_entity_poly.entity_id
_entity_poly.type
_entity_poly.pdbx_seq_one_letter_code
_entity_poly.pdbx_strand_id
1 'polypeptide(L)'
;MWGEAIISKPCSTRHLTEEEIKRIFVKALNSLVEVRENVIAELTELIDGVCQTEKLMEEHGKIEQELSVLAERLETLIRENARVAQDQTTYLKQENEIRARYLEKQGALEKLDEQITERESKRNTLEGMIQLVCGIDGEQVEFDEELWGGLLDHIVVKEDGQVVVVFKGGIEIGVGG
;
A
#
# COMPACT_ATOMS: atom_id res chain seq x y z
N MET A 1 -14.64 12.53 72.51
CA MET A 1 -14.68 12.67 71.04
C MET A 1 -14.20 11.35 70.47
N TRP A 2 -15.14 10.51 70.04
CA TRP A 2 -14.81 9.27 69.35
C TRP A 2 -14.57 9.63 67.89
N GLY A 3 -13.39 9.30 67.36
CA GLY A 3 -13.06 9.51 65.96
C GLY A 3 -13.95 8.64 65.09
N GLU A 4 -14.71 9.27 64.20
CA GLU A 4 -15.51 8.56 63.22
C GLU A 4 -14.58 7.77 62.30
N ALA A 5 -14.79 6.46 62.24
CA ALA A 5 -14.14 5.60 61.27
C ALA A 5 -14.60 6.02 59.87
N ILE A 6 -13.68 6.46 59.02
CA ILE A 6 -13.95 6.68 57.60
C ILE A 6 -14.17 5.29 57.00
N ILE A 7 -15.44 4.88 56.88
CA ILE A 7 -15.82 3.69 56.12
C ILE A 7 -15.68 4.06 54.65
N SER A 8 -14.52 3.73 54.07
CA SER A 8 -14.33 3.76 52.62
C SER A 8 -15.43 2.93 51.97
N LYS A 9 -16.26 3.55 51.12
CA LYS A 9 -17.28 2.81 50.37
C LYS A 9 -16.58 1.78 49.49
N PRO A 10 -17.04 0.51 49.48
CA PRO A 10 -16.47 -0.49 48.60
C PRO A 10 -16.61 -0.04 47.15
N CYS A 11 -15.57 -0.30 46.35
CA CYS A 11 -15.58 0.03 44.93
C CYS A 11 -16.76 -0.67 44.24
N SER A 12 -17.55 0.07 43.47
CA SER A 12 -18.74 -0.43 42.79
C SER A 12 -18.46 -1.05 41.42
N THR A 13 -17.21 -1.00 40.95
CA THR A 13 -16.79 -1.61 39.68
C THR A 13 -16.96 -3.12 39.71
N ARG A 14 -17.41 -3.70 38.58
CA ARG A 14 -17.59 -5.13 38.40
C ARG A 14 -16.32 -5.91 38.74
N HIS A 15 -16.44 -7.00 39.49
CA HIS A 15 -15.36 -7.96 39.69
C HIS A 15 -15.11 -8.77 38.41
N LEU A 16 -13.84 -9.00 38.06
CA LEU A 16 -13.44 -9.82 36.92
C LEU A 16 -12.64 -11.04 37.41
N THR A 17 -12.92 -12.20 36.85
CA THR A 17 -12.09 -13.40 37.06
C THR A 17 -10.88 -13.39 36.14
N GLU A 18 -9.87 -14.20 36.43
CA GLU A 18 -8.70 -14.36 35.58
C GLU A 18 -9.08 -14.81 34.16
N GLU A 19 -10.01 -15.75 34.03
CA GLU A 19 -10.50 -16.25 32.74
C GLU A 19 -11.28 -15.19 31.96
N GLU A 20 -11.97 -14.28 32.65
CA GLU A 20 -12.60 -13.12 32.01
C GLU A 20 -11.57 -12.13 31.48
N ILE A 21 -10.55 -11.83 32.29
CA ILE A 21 -9.45 -10.92 31.90
C ILE A 21 -8.71 -11.47 30.68
N LYS A 22 -8.35 -12.76 30.69
CA LYS A 22 -7.70 -13.44 29.57
C LYS A 22 -8.53 -13.37 28.29
N ARG A 23 -9.84 -13.66 28.39
CA ARG A 23 -10.76 -13.55 27.23
C ARG A 23 -10.90 -12.12 26.72
N ILE A 24 -10.97 -11.14 27.62
CA ILE A 24 -11.04 -9.71 27.24
C ILE A 24 -9.79 -9.32 26.45
N PHE A 25 -8.61 -9.73 26.90
CA PHE A 25 -7.36 -9.46 26.19
C PHE A 25 -7.30 -10.12 24.82
N VAL A 26 -7.59 -11.42 24.72
CA VAL A 26 -7.62 -12.12 23.43
C VAL A 26 -8.62 -11.47 22.47
N LYS A 27 -9.81 -11.08 22.95
CA LYS A 27 -10.80 -10.38 22.14
C LYS A 27 -10.31 -9.01 21.66
N ALA A 28 -9.67 -8.22 22.52
CA ALA A 28 -9.07 -6.94 22.14
C ALA A 28 -7.93 -7.11 21.13
N LEU A 29 -7.09 -8.13 21.32
CA LEU A 29 -5.98 -8.45 20.43
C LEU A 29 -6.47 -8.89 19.06
N ASN A 30 -7.52 -9.72 18.98
CA ASN A 30 -8.11 -10.11 17.71
C ASN A 30 -8.80 -8.94 17.00
N SER A 31 -9.38 -7.98 17.72
CA SER A 31 -9.86 -6.73 17.10
C SER A 31 -8.72 -5.90 16.50
N LEU A 32 -7.53 -5.90 17.11
CA LEU A 32 -6.35 -5.24 16.54
C LEU A 32 -5.87 -5.96 15.26
N VAL A 33 -5.91 -7.29 15.24
CA VAL A 33 -5.60 -8.11 14.05
C VAL A 33 -6.63 -7.89 12.94
N GLU A 34 -7.92 -7.81 13.25
CA GLU A 34 -8.98 -7.56 12.27
C GLU A 34 -8.81 -6.19 11.59
N VAL A 35 -8.51 -5.14 12.36
CA VAL A 35 -8.22 -3.80 11.80
C VAL A 35 -7.00 -3.87 10.88
N ARG A 36 -5.96 -4.62 11.26
CA ARG A 36 -4.77 -4.85 10.43
C ARG A 36 -5.14 -5.55 9.12
N GLU A 37 -5.93 -6.63 9.15
CA GLU A 37 -6.36 -7.35 7.94
C GLU A 37 -7.19 -6.46 7.01
N ASN A 38 -8.10 -5.65 7.56
CA ASN A 38 -8.88 -4.68 6.79
C ASN A 38 -7.97 -3.64 6.12
N VAL A 39 -6.98 -3.08 6.84
CA VAL A 39 -6.01 -2.13 6.27
C VAL A 39 -5.20 -2.79 5.15
N ILE A 40 -4.75 -4.03 5.33
CA ILE A 40 -4.03 -4.77 4.27
C ILE A 40 -4.93 -4.97 3.04
N ALA A 41 -6.19 -5.36 3.24
CA ALA A 41 -7.14 -5.54 2.16
C ALA A 41 -7.37 -4.23 1.39
N GLU A 42 -7.63 -3.13 2.08
CA GLU A 42 -7.82 -1.80 1.46
C GLU A 42 -6.58 -1.33 0.70
N LEU A 43 -5.38 -1.51 1.26
CA LEU A 43 -4.13 -1.16 0.57
C LEU A 43 -3.90 -2.03 -0.66
N THR A 44 -4.25 -3.31 -0.59
CA THR A 44 -4.16 -4.24 -1.73
C THR A 44 -5.13 -3.85 -2.84
N GLU A 45 -6.38 -3.53 -2.51
CA GLU A 45 -7.37 -3.01 -3.47
C GLU A 45 -6.90 -1.70 -4.13
N LEU A 46 -6.24 -0.82 -3.37
CA LEU A 46 -5.69 0.42 -3.90
C LEU A 46 -4.53 0.17 -4.89
N ILE A 47 -3.63 -0.77 -4.58
CA ILE A 47 -2.57 -1.21 -5.50
C ILE A 47 -3.20 -1.75 -6.78
N ASP A 48 -4.18 -2.65 -6.66
CA ASP A 48 -4.83 -3.28 -7.80
C ASP A 48 -5.60 -2.28 -8.67
N GLY A 49 -6.16 -1.23 -8.08
CA GLY A 49 -6.92 -0.22 -8.80
C GLY A 49 -6.05 0.85 -9.48
N VAL A 50 -4.95 1.28 -8.86
CA VAL A 50 -4.26 2.53 -9.24
C VAL A 50 -2.83 2.31 -9.74
N CYS A 51 -2.21 1.19 -9.38
CA CYS A 51 -0.80 0.92 -9.69
C CYS A 51 -0.58 0.02 -10.92
N GLN A 52 -1.64 -0.40 -11.63
CA GLN A 52 -1.54 -1.24 -12.82
C GLN A 52 -0.71 -0.56 -13.94
N THR A 53 0.22 -1.31 -14.53
CA THR A 53 1.15 -0.81 -15.58
C THR A 53 1.09 -1.63 -16.88
N GLU A 54 0.34 -2.72 -16.91
CA GLU A 54 0.28 -3.73 -17.98
C GLU A 54 -0.07 -3.09 -19.32
N LYS A 55 -1.15 -2.30 -19.36
CA LYS A 55 -1.57 -1.60 -20.57
C LYS A 55 -0.57 -0.54 -21.03
N LEU A 56 0.10 0.14 -20.09
CA LEU A 56 1.13 1.12 -20.40
C LEU A 56 2.36 0.45 -21.02
N MET A 57 2.75 -0.72 -20.50
CA MET A 57 3.85 -1.53 -21.04
C MET A 57 3.53 -2.11 -22.42
N GLU A 58 2.29 -2.55 -22.64
CA GLU A 58 1.82 -2.99 -23.97
C GLU A 58 1.89 -1.84 -24.99
N GLU A 59 1.41 -0.65 -24.62
CA GLU A 59 1.49 0.52 -25.49
C GLU A 59 2.93 0.96 -25.73
N HIS A 60 3.78 0.94 -24.70
CA HIS A 60 5.20 1.22 -24.79
C HIS A 60 5.87 0.30 -25.83
N GLY A 61 5.71 -1.02 -25.70
CA GLY A 61 6.29 -1.99 -26.63
C GLY A 61 5.80 -1.82 -28.07
N LYS A 62 4.54 -1.41 -28.26
CA LYS A 62 4.01 -1.07 -29.59
C LYS A 62 4.72 0.15 -30.18
N ILE A 63 4.91 1.21 -29.39
CA ILE A 63 5.60 2.43 -29.83
C ILE A 63 7.07 2.15 -30.15
N GLU A 64 7.76 1.33 -29.36
CA GLU A 64 9.12 0.87 -29.65
C GLU A 64 9.21 0.14 -30.99
N GLN A 65 8.26 -0.76 -31.27
CA GLN A 65 8.20 -1.44 -32.55
C GLN A 65 8.00 -0.46 -33.72
N GLU A 66 7.11 0.51 -33.55
CA GLU A 66 6.88 1.55 -34.56
C GLU A 66 8.12 2.44 -34.77
N LEU A 67 8.87 2.76 -33.71
CA LEU A 67 10.16 3.47 -33.80
C LEU A 67 11.20 2.65 -34.57
N SER A 68 11.28 1.34 -34.35
CA SER A 68 12.16 0.43 -35.10
C SER A 68 11.84 0.47 -36.60
N VAL A 69 10.56 0.39 -36.96
CA VAL A 69 10.12 0.47 -38.36
C VAL A 69 10.47 1.83 -38.99
N LEU A 70 10.33 2.93 -38.25
CA LEU A 70 10.72 4.26 -38.74
C LEU A 70 12.23 4.37 -38.96
N ALA A 71 13.04 3.80 -38.06
CA ALA A 71 14.50 3.77 -38.18
C ALA A 71 14.95 2.96 -39.41
N GLU A 72 14.38 1.76 -39.62
CA GLU A 72 14.66 0.94 -40.81
C GLU A 72 14.27 1.65 -42.11
N ARG A 73 13.12 2.34 -42.10
CA ARG A 73 12.67 3.13 -43.26
C ARG A 73 13.62 4.28 -43.55
N LEU A 74 14.12 4.97 -42.52
CA LEU A 74 15.10 6.04 -42.66
C LEU A 74 16.44 5.51 -43.21
N GLU A 75 16.93 4.39 -42.67
CA GLU A 75 18.17 3.75 -43.17
C GLU A 75 18.04 3.37 -44.64
N THR A 76 16.91 2.77 -45.02
CA THR A 76 16.63 2.38 -46.41
C THR A 76 16.63 3.60 -47.34
N LEU A 77 15.98 4.69 -46.91
CA LEU A 77 15.93 5.94 -47.67
C LEU A 77 17.33 6.54 -47.88
N ILE A 78 18.16 6.56 -46.83
CA ILE A 78 19.55 7.05 -46.89
C ILE A 78 20.40 6.17 -47.82
N ARG A 79 20.30 4.84 -47.68
CA ARG A 79 21.06 3.88 -48.49
C ARG A 79 20.72 3.99 -49.97
N GLU A 80 19.45 4.19 -50.31
CA GLU A 80 19.02 4.35 -51.70
C GLU A 80 19.52 5.66 -52.31
N ASN A 81 19.43 6.77 -51.56
CA ASN A 81 19.94 8.07 -52.00
C ASN A 81 21.47 8.03 -52.26
N ALA A 82 22.23 7.29 -51.45
CA ALA A 82 23.65 7.11 -51.64
C ALA A 82 24.01 6.26 -52.88
N ARG A 83 23.12 5.36 -53.32
CA ARG A 83 23.33 4.49 -54.49
C ARG A 83 22.92 5.15 -55.79
N VAL A 84 21.77 5.84 -55.78
CA VAL A 84 21.15 6.44 -56.95
C VAL A 84 20.81 7.87 -56.62
N ALA A 85 21.27 8.81 -57.45
CA ALA A 85 20.92 10.22 -57.28
C ALA A 85 19.40 10.42 -57.38
N GLN A 86 18.78 10.75 -56.26
CA GLN A 86 17.35 11.06 -56.16
C GLN A 86 17.09 12.56 -56.31
N ASP A 87 15.84 12.91 -56.63
CA ASP A 87 15.37 14.30 -56.48
C ASP A 87 15.50 14.75 -55.02
N GLN A 88 16.33 15.77 -54.81
CA GLN A 88 16.71 16.20 -53.46
C GLN A 88 15.54 16.82 -52.70
N THR A 89 14.60 17.49 -53.40
CA THR A 89 13.41 18.06 -52.77
C THR A 89 12.51 16.96 -52.21
N THR A 90 12.32 15.89 -52.98
CA THR A 90 11.50 14.73 -52.59
C THR A 90 12.15 13.93 -51.46
N TYR A 91 13.46 13.69 -51.55
CA TYR A 91 14.23 13.00 -50.50
C TYR A 91 14.12 13.73 -49.16
N LEU A 92 14.44 15.02 -49.12
CA LEU A 92 14.40 15.82 -47.88
C LEU A 92 12.98 15.87 -47.29
N LYS A 93 11.95 15.91 -48.14
CA LYS A 93 10.56 15.86 -47.68
C LYS A 93 10.25 14.54 -46.95
N GLN A 94 10.64 13.41 -47.53
CA GLN A 94 10.43 12.09 -46.93
C GLN A 94 11.25 11.90 -45.66
N GLU A 95 12.50 12.34 -45.66
CA GLU A 95 13.39 12.28 -44.49
C GLU A 95 12.79 13.08 -43.31
N ASN A 96 12.38 14.32 -43.57
CA ASN A 96 11.77 15.18 -42.55
C ASN A 96 10.47 14.60 -42.00
N GLU A 97 9.65 13.97 -42.85
CA GLU A 97 8.42 13.32 -42.39
C GLU A 97 8.71 12.13 -41.46
N ILE A 98 9.69 11.28 -41.81
CA ILE A 98 10.09 10.15 -40.98
C ILE A 98 10.68 10.66 -39.65
N ARG A 99 11.54 11.67 -39.69
CA ARG A 99 12.16 12.27 -38.50
C ARG A 99 11.13 12.92 -37.58
N ALA A 100 10.14 13.64 -38.14
CA ALA A 100 9.07 14.24 -37.36
C ALA A 100 8.25 13.18 -36.61
N ARG A 101 7.86 12.09 -37.29
CA ARG A 101 7.14 10.97 -36.66
C ARG A 101 7.98 10.24 -35.62
N TYR A 102 9.29 10.12 -35.84
CA TYR A 102 10.19 9.52 -34.88
C TYR A 102 10.22 10.32 -33.58
N LEU A 103 10.40 11.64 -33.68
CA LEU A 103 10.42 12.55 -32.53
C LEU A 103 9.08 12.57 -31.79
N GLU A 104 7.96 12.57 -32.53
CA GLU A 104 6.62 12.48 -31.94
C GLU A 104 6.45 11.20 -31.09
N LYS A 105 6.87 10.06 -31.63
CA LYS A 105 6.79 8.77 -30.94
C LYS A 105 7.75 8.67 -29.76
N GLN A 106 8.95 9.21 -29.90
CA GLN A 106 9.89 9.28 -28.80
C GLN A 106 9.32 10.10 -27.64
N GLY A 107 8.70 11.26 -27.90
CA GLY A 107 8.04 12.05 -26.86
C GLY A 107 6.80 11.36 -26.26
N ALA A 108 6.14 10.47 -27.00
CA ALA A 108 5.06 9.62 -26.45
C ALA A 108 5.63 8.54 -25.51
N LEU A 109 6.77 7.95 -25.87
CA LEU A 109 7.47 6.95 -25.06
C LEU A 109 7.95 7.54 -23.73
N GLU A 110 8.57 8.73 -23.77
CA GLU A 110 9.00 9.46 -22.57
C GLU A 110 7.83 9.70 -21.59
N LYS A 111 6.64 10.03 -22.11
CA LYS A 111 5.42 10.20 -21.29
C LYS A 111 4.89 8.89 -20.70
N LEU A 112 5.08 7.77 -21.41
CA LEU A 112 4.71 6.46 -20.87
C LEU A 112 5.67 6.04 -19.77
N ASP A 113 6.97 6.26 -19.96
CA ASP A 113 8.00 5.98 -18.95
C ASP A 113 7.76 6.77 -17.65
N GLU A 114 7.43 8.05 -17.76
CA GLU A 114 7.06 8.88 -16.61
C GLU A 114 5.85 8.29 -15.85
N GLN A 115 4.81 7.88 -16.57
CA GLN A 115 3.60 7.29 -15.97
C GLN A 115 3.87 5.92 -15.33
N ILE A 116 4.66 5.07 -15.98
CA ILE A 116 5.06 3.76 -15.45
C ILE A 116 5.85 3.96 -14.16
N THR A 117 6.87 4.83 -14.20
CA THR A 117 7.71 5.15 -13.04
C THR A 117 6.88 5.70 -11.87
N GLU A 118 5.94 6.60 -12.13
CA GLU A 118 5.06 7.15 -11.11
C GLU A 118 4.18 6.06 -10.46
N ARG A 119 3.59 5.17 -11.25
CA ARG A 119 2.76 4.07 -10.75
C ARG A 119 3.54 3.03 -9.97
N GLU A 120 4.74 2.69 -10.43
CA GLU A 120 5.66 1.78 -9.72
C GLU A 120 6.14 2.38 -8.40
N SER A 121 6.47 3.68 -8.37
CA SER A 121 6.84 4.36 -7.13
C SER A 121 5.70 4.34 -6.10
N LYS A 122 4.46 4.56 -6.54
CA LYS A 122 3.26 4.43 -5.70
C LYS A 122 3.07 3.00 -5.20
N ARG A 123 3.23 2.00 -6.08
CA ARG A 123 3.16 0.57 -5.72
C ARG A 123 4.16 0.25 -4.62
N ASN A 124 5.43 0.58 -4.81
CA ASN A 124 6.50 0.33 -3.84
C ASN A 124 6.21 0.97 -2.48
N THR A 125 5.60 2.17 -2.48
CA THR A 125 5.21 2.85 -1.24
C THR A 125 4.10 2.10 -0.51
N LEU A 126 3.05 1.69 -1.24
CA LEU A 126 1.90 0.96 -0.67
C LEU A 126 2.29 -0.45 -0.20
N GLU A 127 3.12 -1.15 -0.96
CA GLU A 127 3.68 -2.46 -0.56
C GLU A 127 4.55 -2.33 0.69
N GLY A 128 5.35 -1.26 0.80
CA GLY A 128 6.11 -0.95 2.02
C GLY A 128 5.21 -0.72 3.23
N MET A 129 4.07 -0.05 3.06
CA MET A 129 3.07 0.11 4.13
C MET A 129 2.48 -1.24 4.54
N ILE A 130 2.12 -2.10 3.58
CA ILE A 130 1.63 -3.46 3.87
C ILE A 130 2.67 -4.25 4.66
N GLN A 131 3.95 -4.20 4.28
CA GLN A 131 5.01 -4.89 5.01
C GLN A 131 5.13 -4.44 6.47
N LEU A 132 5.04 -3.13 6.72
CA LEU A 132 5.05 -2.58 8.08
C LEU A 132 3.85 -3.07 8.90
N VAL A 133 2.67 -3.14 8.29
CA VAL A 133 1.43 -3.62 8.93
C VAL A 133 1.47 -5.15 9.13
N CYS A 134 2.15 -5.88 8.25
CA CYS A 134 2.28 -7.34 8.32
C CYS A 134 3.25 -7.85 9.38
N GLY A 135 4.13 -7.00 9.92
CA GLY A 135 5.05 -7.38 11.00
C GLY A 135 4.39 -7.59 12.37
N ILE A 136 3.06 -7.46 12.46
CA ILE A 136 2.25 -7.71 13.66
C ILE A 136 1.69 -9.13 13.54
N ASP A 137 1.81 -9.99 14.55
CA ASP A 137 1.44 -11.41 14.46
C ASP A 137 -0.06 -11.66 14.19
N GLY A 138 -0.40 -12.89 13.76
CA GLY A 138 -1.75 -13.31 13.33
C GLY A 138 -2.78 -13.46 14.45
N GLU A 139 -3.99 -13.91 14.10
CA GLU A 139 -5.12 -14.08 15.02
C GLU A 139 -4.78 -15.04 16.17
N GLN A 140 -5.09 -14.65 17.40
CA GLN A 140 -4.79 -15.43 18.59
C GLN A 140 -6.00 -16.26 19.01
N VAL A 141 -5.82 -17.58 19.01
CA VAL A 141 -6.88 -18.55 19.40
C VAL A 141 -6.89 -18.76 20.92
N GLU A 142 -5.74 -18.60 21.58
CA GLU A 142 -5.58 -18.78 23.02
C GLU A 142 -4.81 -17.61 23.64
N PHE A 143 -4.89 -17.51 24.97
CA PHE A 143 -4.11 -16.55 25.73
C PHE A 143 -2.62 -16.91 25.68
N ASP A 144 -1.80 -15.94 25.28
CA ASP A 144 -0.34 -16.05 25.27
C ASP A 144 0.25 -15.07 26.30
N GLU A 145 1.05 -15.61 27.23
CA GLU A 145 1.65 -14.85 28.33
C GLU A 145 2.79 -13.91 27.87
N GLU A 146 3.51 -14.29 26.81
CA GLU A 146 4.55 -13.46 26.20
C GLU A 146 3.91 -12.26 25.47
N LEU A 147 2.83 -12.48 24.73
CA LEU A 147 2.06 -11.40 24.11
C LEU A 147 1.41 -10.49 25.16
N TRP A 148 0.87 -11.06 26.24
CA TRP A 148 0.34 -10.27 27.35
C TRP A 148 1.42 -9.37 27.96
N GLY A 149 2.57 -9.92 28.33
CA GLY A 149 3.67 -9.14 28.90
C GLY A 149 4.30 -8.15 27.92
N GLY A 150 4.31 -8.49 26.63
CA GLY A 150 4.89 -7.69 25.55
C GLY A 150 4.01 -6.53 25.11
N LEU A 151 2.69 -6.73 25.02
CA LEU A 151 1.77 -5.80 24.36
C LEU A 151 0.82 -5.08 25.31
N LEU A 152 0.39 -5.68 26.42
CA LEU A 152 -0.56 -5.03 27.32
C LEU A 152 0.15 -3.99 28.19
N ASP A 153 -0.43 -2.78 28.28
CA ASP A 153 -0.05 -1.79 29.30
C ASP A 153 -0.95 -1.94 30.53
N HIS A 154 -2.25 -1.72 30.38
CA HIS A 154 -3.23 -1.90 31.46
C HIS A 154 -4.66 -2.11 30.92
N ILE A 155 -5.57 -2.54 31.80
CA ILE A 155 -6.99 -2.69 31.51
C ILE A 155 -7.78 -1.76 32.43
N VAL A 156 -8.66 -0.93 31.85
CA VAL A 156 -9.53 -0.01 32.58
C VAL A 156 -10.93 -0.60 32.66
N VAL A 157 -11.43 -0.79 33.89
CA VAL A 157 -12.82 -1.20 34.16
C VAL A 157 -13.59 0.01 34.64
N LYS A 158 -14.58 0.45 33.86
CA LYS A 158 -15.43 1.59 34.19
C LYS A 158 -16.60 1.18 35.08
N GLU A 159 -17.19 2.15 35.78
CA GLU A 159 -18.34 1.94 36.68
C GLU A 159 -19.59 1.45 35.95
N ASP A 160 -19.73 1.76 34.66
CA ASP A 160 -20.82 1.29 33.79
C ASP A 160 -20.61 -0.14 33.25
N GLY A 161 -19.51 -0.79 33.63
CA GLY A 161 -19.15 -2.13 33.19
C GLY A 161 -18.41 -2.19 31.86
N GLN A 162 -18.13 -1.04 31.22
CA GLN A 162 -17.29 -1.01 30.02
C GLN A 162 -15.84 -1.34 30.38
N VAL A 163 -15.21 -2.21 29.58
CA VAL A 163 -13.80 -2.55 29.73
C VAL A 163 -13.01 -2.03 28.53
N VAL A 164 -11.92 -1.31 28.81
CA VAL A 164 -10.99 -0.79 27.81
C VAL A 164 -9.64 -1.43 28.01
N VAL A 165 -9.12 -2.08 26.96
CA VAL A 165 -7.77 -2.64 26.94
C VAL A 165 -6.83 -1.61 26.32
N VAL A 166 -5.78 -1.24 27.05
CA VAL A 166 -4.77 -0.28 26.62
C VAL A 166 -3.49 -1.03 26.32
N PHE A 167 -3.05 -0.99 25.07
CA PHE A 167 -1.80 -1.59 24.62
C PHE A 167 -0.63 -0.62 24.78
N LYS A 168 0.57 -1.16 25.03
CA LYS A 168 1.82 -0.43 24.97
C LYS A 168 1.96 0.19 23.58
N GLY A 169 2.07 1.51 23.53
CA GLY A 169 1.94 2.28 22.28
C GLY A 169 0.70 3.18 22.24
N GLY A 170 -0.19 3.09 23.23
CA GLY A 170 -1.32 4.00 23.42
C GLY A 170 -2.56 3.67 22.59
N ILE A 171 -2.66 2.44 22.08
CA ILE A 171 -3.85 1.96 21.37
C ILE A 171 -4.88 1.50 22.39
N GLU A 172 -6.11 2.02 22.29
CA GLU A 172 -7.21 1.69 23.19
C GLU A 172 -8.30 0.92 22.44
N ILE A 173 -8.64 -0.28 22.93
CA ILE A 173 -9.72 -1.10 22.37
C ILE A 173 -10.82 -1.28 23.43
N GLY A 174 -12.02 -0.81 23.09
CA GLY A 174 -13.21 -1.05 23.90
C GLY A 174 -13.74 -2.46 23.65
N VAL A 175 -13.75 -3.29 24.70
CA VAL A 175 -14.30 -4.64 24.61
C VAL A 175 -15.69 -4.61 25.25
N GLY A 176 -16.73 -4.71 24.41
CA GLY A 176 -18.10 -4.89 24.89
C GLY A 176 -18.16 -6.15 25.77
N GLY A 177 -18.66 -5.98 27.00
CA GLY A 177 -18.76 -7.01 28.04
C GLY A 177 -19.69 -8.15 27.71
#